data_AF-I3RC90-F1
#
_entry.id   AF-I3RC90-F1
#
_cell.length_a   1.000
_cell.length_b   1.000
_cell.length_c   1.000
_cell.angle_alpha   90.00
_cell.angle_beta   90.00
_cell.angle_gamma   90.00
#
_symmetry.space_group_name_H-M   'P 1'
#
loop_
_entity.id
_entity.type
_entity.pdbx_description
1 polymer ?
#
loop_
_entity_poly.entity_id
_entity_poly.type
_entity_poly.pdbx_seq_one_letter_code
_entity_poly.pdbx_strand_id
1 'polypeptide(L)'
;MAFSQNPDPIHLAFLIFGAIFPDLDVFAKEHRSYLHSFFLLLPLFLLSFVSPYLMMFSLGILSHLLLDMFSGVIPFFYPIKRIGYGVEILAHVKDFSVRIDWRVVKRYPDPKIERTLELNRTIPLGILALIMIIKRFS
;
A
#
# COMPACT_ATOMS: atom_id res chain seq x y z
N MET A 1 10.82 -5.71 -17.75
CA MET A 1 10.61 -5.16 -16.38
C MET A 1 9.13 -4.82 -16.23
N ALA A 2 8.56 -4.71 -15.04
CA ALA A 2 7.10 -4.48 -14.91
C ALA A 2 6.57 -3.17 -15.56
N PHE A 3 7.46 -2.21 -15.87
CA PHE A 3 7.13 -0.97 -16.56
C PHE A 3 7.50 -0.95 -18.06
N SER A 4 7.91 -2.09 -18.64
CA SER A 4 8.18 -2.15 -20.09
C SER A 4 6.88 -2.23 -20.90
N GLN A 5 6.93 -1.90 -22.19
CA GLN A 5 5.79 -2.03 -23.11
C GLN A 5 5.21 -3.45 -23.15
N ASN A 6 6.08 -4.44 -22.93
CA ASN A 6 5.73 -5.84 -22.65
C ASN A 6 6.26 -6.20 -21.25
N PRO A 7 5.51 -5.99 -20.17
CA PRO A 7 5.91 -6.38 -18.83
C PRO A 7 5.94 -7.91 -18.70
N ASP A 8 6.96 -8.40 -18.01
CA ASP A 8 7.05 -9.82 -17.67
C ASP A 8 5.96 -10.16 -16.63
N PRO A 9 5.07 -11.13 -16.90
CA PRO A 9 4.01 -11.54 -15.99
C PRO A 9 4.50 -11.93 -14.59
N ILE A 10 5.70 -12.52 -14.49
CA ILE A 10 6.28 -12.92 -13.20
C ILE A 10 6.60 -11.68 -12.37
N HIS A 11 7.28 -10.70 -12.98
CA HIS A 11 7.59 -9.43 -12.32
C HIS A 11 6.34 -8.71 -11.83
N LEU A 12 5.27 -8.74 -12.64
CA LEU A 12 3.99 -8.16 -12.26
C LEU A 12 3.33 -8.93 -11.10
N ALA A 13 3.38 -10.26 -11.10
CA ALA A 13 2.87 -11.06 -9.99
C ALA A 13 3.57 -10.69 -8.67
N PHE A 14 4.91 -10.55 -8.68
CA PHE A 14 5.65 -10.08 -7.50
C PHE A 14 5.23 -8.68 -7.06
N LEU A 15 5.02 -7.74 -7.99
CA LEU A 15 4.52 -6.40 -7.66
C LEU A 15 3.15 -6.47 -6.96
N ILE A 16 2.22 -7.25 -7.51
CA ILE A 16 0.86 -7.40 -6.97
C ILE A 16 0.90 -8.06 -5.59
N PHE A 17 1.67 -9.14 -5.44
CA PHE A 17 1.84 -9.79 -4.14
C PHE A 17 2.43 -8.83 -3.11
N GLY A 18 3.43 -8.04 -3.51
CA GLY A 18 4.01 -7.01 -2.65
C GLY A 18 2.98 -5.95 -2.24
N ALA A 19 2.12 -5.52 -3.16
CA ALA A 19 1.08 -4.53 -2.87
C ALA A 19 -0.02 -5.04 -1.93
N ILE A 20 -0.26 -6.36 -1.86
CA ILE A 20 -1.23 -6.98 -0.95
C ILE A 20 -0.58 -7.34 0.40
N PHE A 21 0.73 -7.60 0.40
CA PHE A 21 1.46 -8.10 1.56
C PHE A 21 1.26 -7.31 2.86
N PRO A 22 1.30 -5.96 2.89
CA PRO A 22 1.05 -5.20 4.12
C PRO A 22 -0.31 -5.51 4.76
N ASP A 23 -1.36 -5.65 3.96
CA ASP A 23 -2.71 -5.92 4.46
C ASP A 23 -2.88 -7.31 5.06
N LEU A 24 -1.93 -8.23 4.88
CA LEU A 24 -1.93 -9.50 5.61
C LEU A 24 -1.78 -9.29 7.13
N ASP A 25 -1.41 -8.09 7.57
CA ASP A 25 -1.43 -7.74 8.98
C ASP A 25 -2.83 -7.69 9.57
N VAL A 26 -3.90 -7.77 8.78
CA VAL A 26 -5.27 -7.95 9.27
C VAL A 26 -5.45 -9.24 10.08
N PHE A 27 -4.59 -10.25 9.83
CA PHE A 27 -4.58 -11.49 10.61
C PHE A 27 -3.87 -11.32 11.97
N ALA A 28 -3.00 -10.31 12.09
CA ALA A 28 -2.59 -9.81 13.38
C ALA A 28 -3.69 -8.88 13.88
N LYS A 29 -4.18 -9.06 15.10
CA LYS A 29 -5.34 -8.33 15.66
C LYS A 29 -5.21 -6.79 15.69
N GLU A 30 -4.09 -6.24 15.20
CA GLU A 30 -3.81 -4.82 15.03
C GLU A 30 -3.55 -4.54 13.53
N HIS A 31 -4.54 -4.04 12.80
CA HIS A 31 -4.40 -3.66 11.39
C HIS A 31 -3.59 -2.35 11.26
N ARG A 32 -2.76 -2.23 10.20
CA ARG A 32 -1.80 -1.14 9.97
C ARG A 32 -0.71 -1.03 11.04
N SER A 33 -0.15 -2.17 11.45
CA SER A 33 0.83 -2.27 12.52
C SER A 33 2.15 -2.92 12.07
N TYR A 34 2.23 -4.25 12.04
CA TYR A 34 3.47 -4.99 11.81
C TYR A 34 3.95 -4.89 10.37
N LEU A 35 3.11 -5.26 9.40
CA LEU A 35 3.52 -5.27 7.99
C LEU A 35 3.41 -3.90 7.32
N HIS A 36 2.97 -2.88 8.06
CA HIS A 36 3.08 -1.47 7.68
C HIS A 36 4.25 -0.76 8.39
N SER A 37 4.98 -1.46 9.26
CA SER A 37 6.11 -0.87 9.99
C SER A 37 7.34 -0.74 9.11
N PHE A 38 7.78 0.50 8.86
CA PHE A 38 9.01 0.73 8.10
C PHE A 38 10.21 0.01 8.71
N PHE A 39 10.33 -0.01 10.03
CA PHE A 39 11.39 -0.73 10.74
C PHE A 39 11.42 -2.23 10.43
N LEU A 40 10.25 -2.88 10.36
CA LEU A 40 10.15 -4.31 10.06
C LEU A 40 10.32 -4.63 8.57
N LEU A 41 9.96 -3.68 7.71
CA LEU A 41 10.11 -3.82 6.26
C LEU A 41 11.50 -3.43 5.75
N LEU A 42 12.31 -2.74 6.55
CA LEU A 42 13.64 -2.30 6.15
C LEU A 42 14.55 -3.47 5.70
N PRO A 43 14.64 -4.61 6.41
CA PRO A 43 15.42 -5.75 5.93
C PRO A 43 14.94 -6.27 4.58
N LEU A 44 13.63 -6.31 4.35
CA LEU A 44 13.05 -6.74 3.08
C LEU A 44 13.40 -5.77 1.95
N PHE A 45 13.35 -4.47 2.22
CA PHE A 45 13.82 -3.45 1.28
C PHE A 45 15.31 -3.61 0.95
N LEU A 46 16.16 -3.91 1.93
CA LEU A 46 17.58 -4.17 1.68
C LEU A 46 17.81 -5.44 0.86
N LEU A 47 17.04 -6.50 1.10
CA LEU A 47 17.09 -7.73 0.30
C LEU A 47 16.61 -7.54 -1.15
N SER A 48 15.84 -6.47 -1.41
CA SER A 48 15.32 -6.17 -2.74
C SER A 48 16.41 -5.94 -3.79
N PHE A 49 17.61 -5.51 -3.38
CA PHE A 49 18.75 -5.29 -4.26
C PHE A 49 19.40 -6.59 -4.76
N VAL A 50 19.06 -7.73 -4.18
CA VAL A 50 19.65 -9.04 -4.53
C VAL A 50 18.96 -9.66 -5.74
N SER A 51 17.71 -9.29 -6.04
CA SER A 51 16.94 -9.90 -7.12
C SER A 51 15.90 -8.93 -7.71
N PRO A 52 15.74 -8.86 -9.05
CA PRO A 52 14.73 -8.02 -9.67
C PRO A 52 13.29 -8.41 -9.25
N TYR A 53 13.05 -9.66 -8.85
CA TYR A 53 11.74 -10.08 -8.34
C TYR A 53 11.45 -9.50 -6.94
N LEU A 54 12.45 -9.51 -6.05
CA LEU A 54 12.34 -8.90 -4.72
C LEU A 54 12.24 -7.37 -4.80
N MET A 55 12.90 -6.77 -5.81
CA MET A 55 12.72 -5.37 -6.14
C MET A 55 11.26 -5.08 -6.51
N MET A 56 10.65 -5.88 -7.39
CA MET A 56 9.24 -5.69 -7.73
C MET A 56 8.30 -5.89 -6.54
N PHE A 57 8.54 -6.90 -5.71
CA PHE A 57 7.81 -7.12 -4.47
C PHE A 57 7.90 -5.92 -3.51
N SER A 58 9.11 -5.39 -3.33
CA SER A 58 9.35 -4.23 -2.46
C SER A 58 8.74 -2.95 -3.01
N LEU A 59 8.72 -2.77 -4.34
CA LEU A 59 7.97 -1.69 -4.98
C LEU A 59 6.47 -1.81 -4.74
N GLY A 60 5.94 -3.03 -4.75
CA GLY A 60 4.55 -3.32 -4.40
C GLY A 60 4.23 -2.83 -2.99
N ILE A 61 5.03 -3.27 -2.01
CA ILE A 61 4.91 -2.83 -0.61
C ILE A 61 5.01 -1.31 -0.50
N LEU A 62 6.03 -0.70 -1.11
CA LEU A 62 6.24 0.74 -1.03
C LEU A 62 5.07 1.52 -1.62
N SER A 63 4.51 1.07 -2.75
CA SER A 63 3.34 1.71 -3.36
C SER A 63 2.10 1.61 -2.47
N HIS A 64 1.87 0.46 -1.85
CA HIS A 64 0.80 0.28 -0.87
C HIS A 64 0.96 1.26 0.29
N LEU A 65 2.15 1.29 0.91
CA LEU A 65 2.43 2.23 1.99
C LEU A 65 2.28 3.68 1.54
N LEU A 66 2.84 4.08 0.41
CA LEU A 66 2.71 5.46 -0.05
C LEU A 66 1.25 5.90 -0.17
N LEU A 67 0.38 5.04 -0.72
CA LEU A 67 -1.06 5.32 -0.80
C LEU A 67 -1.72 5.39 0.59
N ASP A 68 -1.32 4.51 1.50
CA ASP A 68 -1.80 4.52 2.89
C ASP A 68 -1.38 5.77 3.67
N MET A 69 -0.29 6.46 3.28
CA MET A 69 0.05 7.75 3.87
C MET A 69 -0.99 8.82 3.56
N PHE A 70 -1.65 8.76 2.40
CA PHE A 70 -2.68 9.72 2.00
C PHE A 70 -4.09 9.34 2.46
N SER A 71 -4.33 8.05 2.73
CA SER A 71 -5.62 7.54 3.22
C SER A 71 -5.68 7.42 4.75
N GLY A 72 -4.53 7.41 5.42
CA GLY A 72 -4.44 7.15 6.84
C GLY A 72 -3.09 7.54 7.43
N VAL A 73 -2.54 6.67 8.28
CA VAL A 73 -1.20 6.83 8.85
C VAL A 73 -0.44 5.52 8.81
N ILE A 74 0.88 5.62 8.75
CA ILE A 74 1.79 4.47 8.71
C ILE A 74 2.75 4.55 9.88
N PRO A 75 2.89 3.46 10.66
CA PRO A 75 3.88 3.41 11.72
C PRO A 75 5.28 3.26 11.14
N PHE A 76 6.24 4.05 11.64
CA PHE A 76 7.64 3.91 11.22
C PHE A 76 8.40 2.92 12.09
N PHE A 77 8.06 2.86 13.39
CA PHE A 77 8.84 2.15 14.41
C PHE A 77 7.98 1.17 15.22
N TYR A 78 6.84 0.71 14.70
CA TYR A 78 6.03 -0.27 15.43
C TYR A 78 6.77 -1.62 15.51
N PRO A 79 6.72 -2.35 16.65
CA PRO A 79 5.95 -2.07 17.88
C PRO A 79 6.65 -1.18 18.92
N ILE A 80 7.89 -0.73 18.67
CA ILE A 80 8.67 0.11 19.62
C ILE A 80 7.94 1.43 19.91
N LYS A 81 7.33 2.04 18.88
CA LYS A 81 6.50 3.24 19.04
C LYS A 81 5.14 3.05 18.38
N ARG A 82 4.10 3.32 19.16
CA ARG A 82 2.68 3.31 18.77
C ARG A 82 2.26 4.66 18.17
N ILE A 83 2.95 5.08 17.10
CA ILE A 83 2.72 6.38 16.43
C ILE A 83 2.85 6.17 14.92
N GLY A 84 1.84 6.60 14.17
CA GLY A 84 1.87 6.66 12.71
C GLY A 84 1.90 8.09 12.18
N TYR A 85 2.37 8.23 10.94
CA TYR A 85 2.40 9.49 10.20
C TYR A 85 1.69 9.35 8.85
N GLY A 86 0.99 10.40 8.45
CA GLY A 86 0.28 10.49 7.18
C GLY A 86 0.24 11.92 6.67
N VAL A 87 -0.32 12.10 5.48
CA VAL A 87 -0.46 13.38 4.80
C VAL A 87 -1.91 13.57 4.42
N GLU A 88 -2.52 14.64 4.93
CA GLU A 88 -3.85 15.07 4.50
C GLU A 88 -3.72 16.20 3.50
N ILE A 89 -4.40 16.07 2.36
CA ILE A 89 -4.51 17.10 1.33
C ILE A 89 -5.90 17.71 1.45
N LEU A 90 -5.96 19.03 1.63
CA LEU A 90 -7.16 19.82 1.82
C LEU A 90 -7.35 20.71 0.59
N ALA A 91 -8.41 20.48 -0.17
CA ALA A 91 -8.79 21.34 -1.28
C ALA A 91 -9.88 22.32 -0.82
N HIS A 92 -9.56 23.60 -0.77
CA HIS A 92 -10.49 24.67 -0.51
C HIS A 92 -10.98 25.25 -1.84
N VAL A 93 -12.27 25.10 -2.12
CA VAL A 93 -12.91 25.67 -3.33
C VAL A 93 -13.74 26.87 -2.92
N LYS A 94 -13.40 28.05 -3.46
CA LYS A 94 -14.17 29.29 -3.26
C LYS A 94 -14.14 30.14 -4.53
N ASP A 95 -15.31 30.58 -5.00
CA ASP A 95 -15.46 31.53 -6.12
C ASP A 95 -14.61 31.15 -7.37
N PHE A 96 -14.68 29.89 -7.80
CA PHE A 96 -13.88 29.32 -8.90
C PHE A 96 -12.36 29.25 -8.67
N SER A 97 -11.86 29.66 -7.50
CA SER A 97 -10.50 29.43 -7.07
C SER A 97 -10.39 28.12 -6.28
N VAL A 98 -9.38 27.32 -6.61
CA VAL A 98 -9.00 26.11 -5.88
C VAL A 98 -7.68 26.38 -5.17
N ARG A 99 -7.69 26.34 -3.84
CA ARG A 99 -6.47 26.38 -3.03
C ARG A 99 -6.23 24.99 -2.46
N ILE A 100 -5.02 24.47 -2.66
CA ILE A 100 -4.59 23.18 -2.14
C ILE A 100 -3.64 23.44 -0.98
N ASP A 101 -4.03 23.00 0.21
CA ASP A 101 -3.18 22.99 1.40
C ASP A 101 -2.89 21.53 1.78
N TRP A 102 -1.78 21.28 2.46
CA TRP A 102 -1.43 19.94 2.95
C TRP A 102 -0.93 20.01 4.38
N ARG A 103 -1.19 18.96 5.16
CA ARG A 103 -0.70 18.85 6.53
C ARG A 103 -0.24 17.43 6.85
N VAL A 104 0.82 17.34 7.66
CA VAL A 104 1.25 16.06 8.23
C VAL A 104 0.39 15.75 9.44
N VAL A 105 -0.19 14.55 9.45
CA VAL A 105 -1.00 14.06 10.57
C VAL A 105 -0.22 13.01 11.32
N LYS A 106 -0.25 13.13 12.65
CA LYS A 106 0.34 12.18 13.58
C LYS A 106 -0.75 11.63 14.48
N ARG A 107 -1.03 10.34 14.38
CA ARG A 107 -2.02 9.65 15.23
C ARG A 107 -1.63 8.21 15.48
N TYR A 108 -2.30 7.56 16.43
CA TYR A 108 -2.23 6.11 16.53
C TYR A 108 -2.76 5.50 15.21
N PRO A 109 -2.17 4.42 14.69
CA PRO A 109 -2.80 3.64 13.64
C PRO A 109 -4.10 3.07 14.23
N ASP A 110 -5.22 3.78 14.01
CA ASP A 110 -6.49 3.37 14.57
C ASP A 110 -6.82 1.96 14.06
N PRO A 111 -7.21 1.02 14.94
CA PRO A 111 -7.81 -0.22 14.48
C PRO A 111 -9.02 0.17 13.63
N LYS A 112 -9.14 -0.43 12.45
CA LYS A 112 -10.24 -0.15 11.52
C LYS A 112 -11.54 -0.18 12.34
N ILE A 113 -12.25 0.95 12.40
CA ILE A 113 -13.70 0.92 12.64
C ILE A 113 -14.21 -0.16 11.70
N GLU A 114 -14.91 -1.17 12.23
CA GLU A 114 -15.48 -2.28 11.48
C GLU A 114 -16.38 -1.73 10.35
N ARG A 115 -15.77 -1.29 9.26
CA ARG A 115 -16.44 -1.22 7.97
C ARG A 115 -16.48 -2.67 7.55
N THR A 116 -17.62 -3.30 7.80
CA THR A 116 -18.03 -4.57 7.19
C THR A 116 -17.49 -4.56 5.76
N LEU A 117 -16.42 -5.33 5.52
CA LEU A 117 -15.94 -5.55 4.18
C LEU A 117 -17.03 -6.37 3.51
N GLU A 118 -17.87 -5.71 2.72
CA GLU A 118 -18.72 -6.41 1.77
C GLU A 118 -17.79 -7.12 0.78
N LEU A 119 -17.50 -8.37 1.10
CA LEU A 119 -16.69 -9.33 0.32
C LEU A 119 -17.11 -9.39 -1.16
N ASN A 120 -18.32 -8.91 -1.46
CA ASN A 120 -18.99 -9.03 -2.74
C ASN A 120 -18.50 -8.09 -3.85
N ARG A 121 -17.65 -7.08 -3.56
CA ARG A 121 -17.29 -6.05 -4.57
C ARG A 121 -15.81 -5.91 -4.87
N THR A 122 -14.94 -5.91 -3.86
CA THR A 122 -13.50 -5.64 -4.04
C THR A 122 -12.70 -6.84 -4.53
N ILE A 123 -13.04 -8.05 -4.09
CA ILE A 123 -12.37 -9.29 -4.54
C ILE A 123 -12.65 -9.59 -6.02
N PRO A 124 -13.91 -9.51 -6.52
CA PRO A 124 -14.19 -9.68 -7.94
C PRO A 124 -13.48 -8.64 -8.81
N LEU A 125 -13.36 -7.39 -8.35
CA LEU A 125 -12.63 -6.33 -9.06
C LEU A 125 -11.12 -6.60 -9.11
N GLY A 126 -10.52 -7.06 -8.01
CA GLY A 126 -9.11 -7.46 -7.98
C GLY A 126 -8.83 -8.67 -8.88
N ILE A 127 -9.71 -9.67 -8.86
CA ILE A 127 -9.62 -10.85 -9.75
C ILE A 127 -9.85 -10.46 -11.21
N LEU A 128 -10.82 -9.60 -11.50
CA LEU A 128 -11.09 -9.11 -12.86
C LEU A 128 -9.91 -8.30 -13.39
N ALA A 129 -9.30 -7.44 -12.57
CA ALA A 129 -8.10 -6.69 -12.94
C ALA A 129 -6.95 -7.66 -13.26
N LEU A 130 -6.75 -8.70 -12.43
CA LEU A 130 -5.75 -9.74 -12.66
C LEU A 130 -6.00 -10.49 -13.98
N ILE A 131 -7.25 -10.89 -14.24
CA ILE A 131 -7.65 -11.58 -15.48
C ILE A 131 -7.43 -10.67 -16.68
N MET A 132 -7.85 -9.40 -16.62
CA MET A 132 -7.66 -8.44 -17.72
C MET A 132 -6.20 -8.23 -18.04
N ILE A 133 -5.34 -8.19 -17.03
CA ILE A 133 -3.90 -8.11 -17.23
C ILE A 133 -3.38 -9.39 -17.89
N ILE A 134 -3.73 -10.58 -17.40
CA ILE A 134 -3.31 -11.85 -18.00
C ILE A 134 -3.74 -11.93 -19.48
N LYS A 135 -4.97 -11.52 -19.79
CA LYS A 135 -5.54 -11.53 -21.14
C LYS A 135 -4.91 -10.52 -22.09
N ARG A 136 -4.26 -9.47 -21.57
CA ARG A 136 -3.52 -8.49 -22.38
C ARG A 136 -2.14 -9.00 -22.80
N PHE A 137 -1.61 -10.02 -22.12
CA PHE A 137 -0.31 -10.62 -22.38
C PHE A 137 -0.38 -12.05 -22.93
N SER A 138 -1.58 -12.56 -23.21
CA SER A 138 -1.84 -13.79 -23.96
C SER A 138 -2.25 -13.46 -25.38
#